data_AF-A0AAW2WMD3-F1
#
_entry.id   AF-A0AAW2WMD3-F1
#
_cell.length_a   1.000
_cell.length_b   1.000
_cell.length_c   1.000
_cell.angle_alpha   90.00
_cell.angle_beta   90.00
_cell.angle_gamma   90.00
#
_symmetry.space_group_name_H-M   'P 1'
#
loop_
_entity.id
_entity.type
_entity.pdbx_description
1 polymer ?
#
loop_
_entity_poly.entity_id
_entity_poly.type
_entity_poly.pdbx_seq_one_letter_code
_entity_poly.pdbx_strand_id
1 'polypeptide(L)'
;MQNTHQGLTIWFINATGRTDEDELLRNEAMEALQPPPNLQYSTIIDYQGKKFPSWISSSLNHLKVLQIQVFNNISTLPCLGRLLQLEELSVRGRRKLKFVGREFLGISADQWFNTIVGCGDQLS
;
A
#
# COMPACT_ATOMS: atom_id res chain seq x y z
N MET A 1 10.00 -29.27 11.06
CA MET A 1 10.24 -28.03 10.30
C MET A 1 8.92 -27.27 10.29
N GLN A 2 8.79 -26.22 11.10
CA GLN A 2 7.55 -25.43 11.15
C GLN A 2 7.61 -24.40 10.04
N ASN A 3 6.81 -24.60 8.98
CA ASN A 3 6.57 -23.57 7.97
C ASN A 3 5.68 -22.49 8.58
N THR A 4 6.29 -21.51 9.23
CA THR A 4 5.59 -20.30 9.69
C THR A 4 5.39 -19.38 8.49
N HIS A 5 4.27 -19.54 7.78
CA HIS A 5 3.83 -18.53 6.82
C HIS A 5 3.50 -17.26 7.60
N GLN A 6 4.41 -16.27 7.57
CA GLN A 6 4.22 -14.93 8.16
C GLN A 6 3.23 -14.14 7.30
N GLY A 7 1.97 -14.53 7.36
CA GLY A 7 0.88 -13.96 6.57
C GLY A 7 -0.18 -13.28 7.43
N LEU A 8 -0.75 -12.19 6.92
CA LEU A 8 -1.85 -11.45 7.52
C LEU A 8 -2.91 -11.24 6.44
N THR A 9 -4.15 -11.64 6.72
CA THR A 9 -5.28 -11.32 5.86
C THR A 9 -6.28 -10.48 6.63
N ILE A 10 -6.62 -9.32 6.07
CA ILE A 10 -7.55 -8.36 6.65
C ILE A 10 -8.82 -8.38 5.78
N TRP A 11 -9.94 -8.78 6.41
CA TRP A 11 -11.25 -8.81 5.77
C TRP A 11 -12.11 -7.69 6.33
N PHE A 12 -12.61 -6.83 5.45
CA PHE A 12 -13.68 -5.90 5.80
C PHE A 12 -15.00 -6.55 5.43
N ILE A 13 -15.93 -6.60 6.38
CA ILE A 13 -17.26 -7.11 6.13
C ILE A 13 -18.23 -5.98 6.43
N ASN A 14 -19.04 -5.61 5.43
CA ASN A 14 -20.23 -4.79 5.62
C ASN A 14 -19.98 -3.45 6.35
N ALA A 15 -18.86 -2.79 6.08
CA ALA A 15 -18.55 -1.45 6.58
C ALA A 15 -19.43 -0.41 5.85
N THR A 16 -20.70 -0.35 6.22
CA THR A 16 -21.74 0.48 5.58
C THR A 16 -21.84 1.88 6.17
N GLY A 17 -20.98 2.23 7.12
CA GLY A 17 -20.98 3.55 7.73
C GLY A 17 -20.70 4.66 6.72
N ARG A 18 -21.71 5.51 6.48
CA ARG A 18 -21.71 6.56 5.44
C ARG A 18 -21.33 7.94 5.97
N THR A 19 -21.09 8.07 7.28
CA THR A 19 -20.71 9.33 7.90
C THR A 19 -19.19 9.53 7.83
N ASP A 20 -18.74 10.77 7.99
CA ASP A 20 -17.31 11.10 8.10
C ASP A 20 -16.71 10.52 9.39
N GLU A 21 -17.49 10.40 10.48
CA GLU A 21 -17.07 9.77 11.74
C GLU A 21 -16.78 8.27 11.56
N ASP A 22 -17.63 7.55 10.83
CA ASP A 22 -17.40 6.15 10.51
C ASP A 22 -16.14 5.96 9.65
N GLU A 23 -15.85 6.93 8.76
CA GLU A 23 -14.62 6.93 7.97
C GLU A 23 -13.39 7.14 8.84
N LEU A 24 -13.43 8.11 9.76
CA LEU A 24 -12.35 8.37 10.71
C LEU A 24 -12.05 7.14 11.57
N LEU A 25 -13.09 6.55 12.17
CA LEU A 25 -12.94 5.37 13.03
C LEU A 25 -12.33 4.18 12.27
N ARG A 26 -12.71 3.97 11.01
CA ARG A 26 -12.11 2.93 10.17
C ARG A 26 -10.63 3.18 9.89
N ASN A 27 -10.27 4.44 9.62
CA ASN A 27 -8.88 4.80 9.38
C ASN A 27 -8.04 4.62 10.64
N GLU A 28 -8.55 5.03 11.81
CA GLU A 28 -7.88 4.85 13.10
C GLU A 28 -7.72 3.37 13.47
N ALA A 29 -8.79 2.58 13.33
CA ALA A 29 -8.74 1.14 13.58
C ALA A 29 -7.71 0.45 12.67
N MET A 30 -7.59 0.90 11.43
CA MET A 30 -6.59 0.39 10.50
C MET A 30 -5.17 0.79 10.88
N GLU A 31 -4.95 2.02 11.33
CA GLU A 31 -3.65 2.47 11.79
C GLU A 31 -3.20 1.69 13.03
N ALA A 32 -4.13 1.39 13.95
CA ALA A 32 -3.87 0.65 15.19
C ALA A 32 -3.53 -0.83 14.99
N LEU A 33 -3.92 -1.44 13.86
CA LEU A 33 -3.70 -2.86 13.60
C LEU A 33 -2.23 -3.25 13.44
N GLN A 34 -1.34 -2.27 13.16
CA GLN A 34 0.09 -2.40 12.85
C GLN A 34 0.61 -3.86 12.73
N PRO A 35 0.85 -4.36 11.52
CA PRO A 35 1.29 -5.73 11.32
C PRO A 35 2.67 -6.01 11.93
N PRO A 36 3.00 -7.30 12.18
CA PRO A 36 4.35 -7.69 12.60
C PRO A 36 5.41 -7.23 11.59
N PRO A 37 6.60 -6.79 12.04
CA PRO A 37 7.65 -6.22 11.17
C PRO A 37 8.25 -7.24 10.18
N ASN A 38 8.07 -8.54 10.44
CA ASN A 38 8.55 -9.63 9.58
C ASN A 38 7.42 -10.19 8.69
N LEU A 39 6.32 -9.46 8.51
CA LEU A 39 5.23 -9.92 7.67
C LEU A 39 5.70 -10.08 6.21
N GLN A 40 5.50 -11.26 5.63
CA GLN A 40 5.90 -11.59 4.26
C GLN A 40 4.72 -11.56 3.28
N TYR A 41 3.51 -11.88 3.75
CA TYR A 41 2.32 -11.97 2.92
C TYR A 41 1.21 -11.12 3.53
N SER A 42 0.65 -10.20 2.76
CA SER A 42 -0.47 -9.38 3.20
C SER A 42 -1.57 -9.36 2.16
N THR A 43 -2.79 -9.65 2.60
CA THR A 43 -3.98 -9.57 1.75
C THR A 43 -5.03 -8.70 2.42
N ILE A 44 -5.49 -7.66 1.75
CA ILE A 44 -6.52 -6.73 2.20
C ILE A 44 -7.74 -6.88 1.29
N ILE A 45 -8.89 -7.23 1.86
CA ILE A 45 -10.10 -7.57 1.09
C ILE A 45 -11.27 -6.69 1.50
N ASP A 46 -11.98 -6.17 0.50
CA ASP A 46 -13.19 -5.33 0.63
C ASP A 46 -12.93 -3.98 1.34
N TYR A 47 -11.72 -3.44 1.18
CA TYR A 47 -11.32 -2.17 1.79
C TYR A 47 -12.23 -1.00 1.34
N GLN A 48 -12.96 -0.42 2.30
CA GLN A 48 -13.90 0.70 2.07
C GLN A 48 -13.32 2.08 2.43
N GLY A 49 -12.10 2.14 2.99
CA GLY A 49 -11.44 3.40 3.30
C GLY A 49 -10.98 4.15 2.05
N LYS A 50 -10.78 5.46 2.18
CA LYS A 50 -10.25 6.30 1.09
C LYS A 50 -8.73 6.40 1.11
N LYS A 51 -8.08 6.16 2.27
CA LYS A 51 -6.63 6.35 2.48
C LYS A 51 -6.03 5.15 3.19
N PHE A 52 -5.02 4.53 2.59
CA PHE A 52 -4.29 3.44 3.24
C PHE A 52 -3.62 3.88 4.55
N PRO A 53 -3.50 2.96 5.53
CA PRO A 53 -2.77 3.24 6.77
C PRO A 53 -1.27 3.41 6.49
N SER A 54 -0.58 4.17 7.35
CA SER A 54 0.80 4.59 7.10
C SER A 54 1.77 3.40 7.06
N TRP A 55 1.53 2.39 7.91
CA TRP A 55 2.37 1.19 8.05
C TRP A 55 2.53 0.39 6.77
N ILE A 56 1.62 0.51 5.80
CA ILE A 56 1.72 -0.20 4.52
C ILE A 56 2.95 0.21 3.71
N SER A 57 3.47 1.41 3.96
CA SER A 57 4.59 2.02 3.23
C SER A 57 5.84 2.25 4.09
N SER A 58 5.72 2.13 5.43
CA SER A 58 6.78 2.50 6.38
C SER A 58 7.30 1.34 7.23
N SER A 59 6.53 0.26 7.40
CA SER A 59 6.83 -0.77 8.42
C SER A 59 6.93 -2.20 7.87
N LEU A 60 6.75 -2.39 6.57
CA LEU A 60 6.61 -3.70 5.92
C LEU A 60 7.84 -4.11 5.07
N ASN A 61 9.04 -3.94 5.61
CA ASN A 61 10.30 -4.11 4.86
C ASN A 61 10.55 -5.54 4.33
N HIS A 62 9.93 -6.55 4.93
CA HIS A 62 10.06 -7.97 4.54
C HIS A 62 8.88 -8.46 3.69
N LEU A 63 7.98 -7.56 3.30
CA LEU A 63 6.78 -7.94 2.56
C LEU A 63 7.14 -8.35 1.15
N LYS A 64 6.80 -9.60 0.80
CA LYS A 64 7.01 -10.21 -0.52
C LYS A 64 5.76 -10.15 -1.37
N VAL A 65 4.59 -10.32 -0.76
CA VAL A 65 3.32 -10.36 -1.48
C VAL A 65 2.34 -9.39 -0.85
N LEU A 66 1.83 -8.45 -1.65
CA LEU A 66 0.74 -7.57 -1.27
C LEU A 66 -0.44 -7.72 -2.24
N GLN A 67 -1.58 -8.15 -1.72
CA GLN A 67 -2.82 -8.25 -2.47
C GLN A 67 -3.87 -7.30 -1.91
N ILE A 68 -4.39 -6.41 -2.73
CA ILE A 68 -5.48 -5.49 -2.39
C ILE A 68 -6.65 -5.82 -3.30
N GLN A 69 -7.69 -6.43 -2.73
CA GLN A 69 -8.82 -6.97 -3.47
C GLN A 69 -10.13 -6.31 -3.06
N VAL A 70 -11.03 -6.16 -4.01
CA VAL A 70 -12.43 -5.77 -3.80
C VAL A 70 -12.59 -4.36 -3.21
N PHE A 71 -11.68 -3.42 -3.50
CA PHE A 71 -11.81 -2.05 -3.01
C PHE A 71 -12.83 -1.22 -3.81
N ASN A 72 -13.44 -0.20 -3.17
CA ASN A 72 -14.45 0.67 -3.77
C ASN A 72 -14.01 2.12 -3.99
N ASN A 73 -13.34 2.75 -3.02
CA ASN A 73 -13.17 4.21 -2.97
C ASN A 73 -11.71 4.68 -2.97
N ILE A 74 -10.79 3.82 -3.40
CA ILE A 74 -9.36 4.16 -3.47
C ILE A 74 -9.10 4.98 -4.73
N SER A 75 -8.63 6.21 -4.57
CA SER A 75 -8.22 7.07 -5.69
C SER A 75 -6.75 6.89 -6.08
N THR A 76 -5.89 6.60 -5.10
CA THR A 76 -4.44 6.52 -5.24
C THR A 76 -3.86 5.40 -4.37
N LEU A 77 -2.78 4.79 -4.83
CA LEU A 77 -2.00 3.82 -4.04
C LEU A 77 -1.00 4.55 -3.14
N PRO A 78 -0.63 3.97 -1.99
CA PRO A 78 0.41 4.51 -1.14
C PRO A 78 1.79 4.32 -1.79
N CYS A 79 2.81 4.86 -1.14
CA CYS A 79 4.20 4.74 -1.57
C CYS A 79 4.72 3.31 -1.35
N LEU A 80 4.56 2.44 -2.36
CA LEU A 80 4.94 1.03 -2.27
C LEU A 80 6.39 0.75 -2.68
N GLY A 81 7.07 1.68 -3.35
CA GLY A 81 8.45 1.49 -3.83
C GLY A 81 9.52 1.46 -2.73
N ARG A 82 9.14 1.68 -1.47
CA ARG A 82 10.00 1.43 -0.30
C ARG A 82 10.00 -0.04 0.13
N LEU A 83 9.08 -0.85 -0.38
CA LEU A 83 8.99 -2.27 -0.10
C LEU A 83 9.99 -3.03 -0.99
N LEU A 84 11.27 -2.99 -0.60
CA LEU A 84 12.38 -3.51 -1.42
C LEU A 84 12.32 -5.03 -1.66
N GLN A 85 11.59 -5.77 -0.83
CA GLN A 85 11.43 -7.23 -0.97
C GLN A 85 10.12 -7.63 -1.67
N LEU A 86 9.34 -6.66 -2.16
CA LEU A 86 8.06 -6.94 -2.79
C LEU A 86 8.26 -7.64 -4.13
N GLU A 87 7.85 -8.90 -4.20
CA GLU A 87 7.93 -9.78 -5.36
C GLU A 87 6.61 -9.76 -6.16
N GLU A 88 5.47 -9.68 -5.47
CA GLU A 88 4.13 -9.66 -6.07
C GLU A 88 3.28 -8.52 -5.52
N LEU A 89 2.73 -7.71 -6.42
CA LEU A 89 1.67 -6.75 -6.13
C LEU A 89 0.44 -7.06 -6.99
N SER A 90 -0.69 -7.30 -6.33
CA SER A 90 -1.99 -7.47 -6.99
C SER A 90 -2.97 -6.43 -6.48
N VAL A 91 -3.54 -5.63 -7.39
CA VAL A 91 -4.51 -4.59 -7.08
C VAL A 91 -5.76 -4.81 -7.93
N ARG A 92 -6.85 -5.26 -7.29
CA ARG A 92 -8.12 -5.58 -7.95
C ARG A 92 -9.27 -4.84 -7.27
N GLY A 93 -9.85 -3.86 -7.96
CA GLY A 93 -10.96 -3.05 -7.45
C GLY A 93 -12.31 -3.44 -8.05
N ARG A 94 -13.41 -3.03 -7.39
CA ARG A 94 -14.75 -2.98 -8.00
C ARG A 94 -14.92 -1.75 -8.89
N ARG A 95 -14.12 -0.70 -8.66
CA ARG A 95 -14.03 0.52 -9.47
C ARG A 95 -12.62 0.69 -10.04
N LYS A 96 -12.49 1.49 -11.10
CA LYS A 96 -11.18 1.80 -11.72
C LYS A 96 -10.32 2.61 -10.74
N LEU A 97 -9.07 2.18 -10.54
CA LEU A 97 -8.04 3.01 -9.91
C LEU A 97 -7.79 4.23 -10.80
N LYS A 98 -7.84 5.44 -10.24
CA LYS A 98 -7.75 6.67 -11.03
C LYS A 98 -6.32 6.98 -11.48
N PHE A 99 -5.34 6.76 -10.61
CA PHE A 99 -3.96 7.13 -10.87
C PHE A 99 -2.98 6.28 -10.04
N VAL A 100 -1.85 5.93 -10.66
CA VAL A 100 -0.67 5.39 -9.97
C VAL A 100 0.34 6.54 -9.90
N GLY A 101 0.48 7.13 -8.72
CA GLY A 101 1.33 8.30 -8.52
C GLY A 101 2.80 8.01 -8.53
N ARG A 102 3.62 9.05 -8.69
CA ARG A 102 5.09 8.92 -8.59
C ARG A 102 5.50 8.43 -7.20
N GLU A 103 4.66 8.72 -6.20
CA GLU A 103 4.81 8.17 -4.84
C GLU A 103 4.88 6.65 -4.85
N PHE A 104 4.18 5.97 -5.77
CA PHE A 104 4.19 4.52 -5.90
C PHE A 104 5.60 3.94 -6.01
N LEU A 105 6.53 4.65 -6.66
CA LEU A 105 7.90 4.19 -6.88
C LEU A 105 8.85 4.48 -5.71
N GLY A 106 8.41 5.13 -4.63
CA GLY A 106 9.30 5.47 -3.52
C GLY A 106 10.28 6.60 -3.81
N ILE A 107 10.20 7.18 -5.00
CA ILE A 107 11.11 8.23 -5.47
C ILE A 107 10.65 9.56 -4.85
N SER A 108 11.48 10.15 -3.99
CA SER A 108 11.25 11.53 -3.55
C SER A 108 11.38 12.47 -4.75
N ALA A 109 10.73 13.63 -4.73
CA ALA A 109 10.82 14.59 -5.83
C ALA A 109 12.29 14.89 -6.19
N ASP A 110 13.15 15.04 -5.18
CA ASP A 110 14.59 15.30 -5.33
C ASP A 110 15.32 14.17 -6.07
N GLN A 111 14.96 12.92 -5.80
CA GLN A 111 15.57 11.75 -6.43
C GLN A 111 15.09 11.58 -7.88
N TRP A 112 13.82 11.92 -8.17
CA TRP A 112 13.28 11.93 -9.53
C TRP A 112 14.03 12.96 -10.38
N PHE A 113 14.19 14.19 -9.89
CA PHE A 113 14.95 15.24 -10.61
C PHE A 113 16.37 14.79 -10.94
N ASN A 114 17.07 14.15 -10.00
CA ASN A 114 18.42 13.63 -10.25
C ASN A 114 18.47 12.52 -11.31
N THR A 115 17.45 11.66 -11.39
CA THR A 115 17.38 10.59 -12.40
C THR A 115 17.15 11.11 -13.82
N ILE A 116 16.38 12.19 -14.01
CA ILE A 116 16.13 12.79 -15.34
C ILE A 116 17.27 13.71 -15.78
N VAL A 117 17.86 14.48 -14.85
CA VAL A 117 18.92 15.44 -15.17
C VAL A 117 20.28 14.74 -15.32
N GLY A 118 20.51 13.63 -14.62
CA GLY A 118 21.75 12.85 -14.72
C GLY A 118 22.01 12.14 -16.05
N CYS A 119 21.07 12.21 -17.01
CA CYS A 119 21.24 11.66 -18.37
C CYS A 119 21.73 12.71 -19.40
N GLY A 120 21.95 13.95 -18.98
CA GLY A 120 22.19 15.09 -19.89
C GLY A 120 23.63 15.59 -20.04
N ASP A 121 24.53 15.36 -19.09
CA ASP A 121 25.86 16.01 -19.09
C ASP A 121 27.02 15.00 -18.96
N GLN A 122 27.17 14.16 -19.98
CA GLN A 122 28.47 13.61 -20.37
C GLN A 122 28.59 13.63 -21.90
N LEU A 123 28.75 14.83 -22.45
CA LEU A 123 29.43 15.01 -23.72
C LEU A 123 30.53 16.06 -23.50
N SER A 124 31.72 15.64 -23.92
CA SER A 124 33.02 16.32 -23.90
C SER A 124 33.01 17.83 -24.10
#